data_AF-A0A6I6MXD8-F1
#
_entry.id   AF-A0A6I6MXD8-F1
#
_cell.length_a   1.000
_cell.length_b   1.000
_cell.length_c   1.000
_cell.angle_alpha   90.00
_cell.angle_beta   90.00
_cell.angle_gamma   90.00
#
_symmetry.space_group_name_H-M   'P 1'
#
loop_
_entity.id
_entity.type
_entity.pdbx_description
1 polymer ?
#
loop_
_entity_poly.entity_id
_entity_poly.type
_entity_poly.pdbx_seq_one_letter_code
_entity_poly.pdbx_strand_id
1 'polypeptide(L)'
;MIAVVIREDMTRCLRWEIQMHEPFSRVWICKDYGRATTGADPAEWGRTVLAAYLAERPTRGETFRVIVRTDNGSQSITTPSQLTGPGWTADPAIRQALPGYLRGALA
;
A
#
# COMPACT_ATOMS: atom_id res chain seq x y z
N MET A 1 37.24 7.00 14.37
CA MET A 1 36.22 6.03 13.93
C MET A 1 35.00 6.82 13.51
N ILE A 2 34.81 7.03 12.20
CA ILE A 2 33.66 7.77 11.68
C ILE A 2 32.60 6.73 11.33
N ALA A 3 31.50 6.71 12.07
CA ALA A 3 30.32 5.94 11.70
C ALA A 3 29.66 6.65 10.52
N VAL A 4 29.96 6.20 9.30
CA VAL A 4 29.20 6.60 8.12
C VAL A 4 27.87 5.86 8.19
N VAL A 5 26.86 6.50 8.77
CA VAL A 5 25.47 6.06 8.64
C VAL A 5 25.04 6.44 7.22
N ILE A 6 25.28 5.56 6.26
CA ILE A 6 24.62 5.64 4.95
C ILE A 6 23.16 5.23 5.19
N ARG A 7 22.32 6.15 5.67
CA ARG A 7 20.90 6.07 5.34
C ARG A 7 20.79 6.58 3.91
N GLU A 8 20.89 5.65 2.97
CA GLU A 8 20.36 5.85 1.64
C GLU A 8 18.86 6.11 1.78
N ASP A 9 18.49 7.39 1.94
CA ASP A 9 17.14 7.89 1.73
C ASP A 9 16.88 7.85 0.21
N MET A 10 16.96 6.65 -0.37
CA MET A 10 16.70 6.42 -1.78
C MET A 10 15.19 6.45 -1.96
N THR A 11 14.68 7.65 -2.22
CA THR A 11 13.35 7.81 -2.77
C THR A 11 13.26 6.99 -4.04
N ARG A 12 12.39 5.98 -4.01
CA ARG A 12 12.14 5.07 -5.13
C ARG A 12 10.77 5.33 -5.70
N CYS A 13 10.61 5.02 -6.97
CA CYS A 13 9.29 5.06 -7.59
C CYS A 13 8.52 3.80 -7.21
N LEU A 14 7.48 3.96 -6.38
CA LEU A 14 6.52 2.92 -6.07
C LEU A 14 5.33 3.04 -7.02
N ARG A 15 4.97 1.94 -7.68
CA ARG A 15 3.69 1.77 -8.38
C ARG A 15 2.85 0.81 -7.58
N TRP A 16 1.57 1.11 -7.40
CA TRP A 16 0.68 0.23 -6.66
C TRP A 16 -0.61 -0.03 -7.43
N GLU A 17 -1.19 -1.19 -7.20
CA GLU A 17 -2.47 -1.63 -7.76
C GLU A 17 -3.31 -2.25 -6.65
N ILE A 18 -4.54 -1.80 -6.54
CA ILE A 18 -5.57 -2.41 -5.71
C ILE A 18 -6.32 -3.40 -6.59
N GLN A 19 -6.38 -4.65 -6.17
CA GLN A 19 -7.02 -5.72 -6.92
C GLN A 19 -8.10 -6.37 -6.08
N MET A 20 -9.17 -6.78 -6.75
CA MET A 20 -10.26 -7.56 -6.17
C MET A 20 -10.28 -8.94 -6.82
N HIS A 21 -10.36 -9.98 -6.01
CA HIS A 21 -10.51 -11.34 -6.48
C HIS A 21 -11.95 -11.57 -6.95
N GLU A 22 -12.13 -11.96 -8.21
CA GLU A 22 -13.41 -12.39 -8.75
C GLU A 22 -13.56 -13.91 -8.57
N PRO A 23 -14.45 -14.39 -7.66
CA PRO A 23 -14.48 -15.80 -7.30
C PRO A 23 -14.89 -16.73 -8.45
N PHE A 24 -15.75 -16.26 -9.35
CA PHE A 24 -16.29 -17.06 -10.45
C PHE A 24 -15.20 -17.40 -11.50
N SER A 25 -14.45 -16.40 -11.93
CA SER A 25 -13.39 -16.53 -12.93
C SER A 25 -12.01 -16.83 -12.33
N ARG A 26 -11.86 -16.70 -11.00
CA ARG A 26 -10.61 -16.83 -10.25
C ARG A 26 -9.52 -15.84 -10.69
N VAL A 27 -9.91 -14.71 -11.26
CA VAL A 27 -8.98 -13.67 -11.71
C VAL A 27 -8.92 -12.52 -10.71
N TRP A 28 -7.82 -11.78 -10.75
CA TRP A 28 -7.65 -10.55 -10.00
C TRP A 28 -7.93 -9.36 -10.91
N ILE A 29 -8.96 -8.59 -10.59
CA ILE A 29 -9.38 -7.42 -11.36
C ILE A 29 -8.78 -6.18 -10.70
N CYS A 30 -8.03 -5.38 -11.47
CA CYS A 30 -7.55 -4.08 -11.02
C CYS A 30 -8.74 -3.14 -10.77
N LYS A 31 -8.81 -2.57 -9.57
CA LYS A 31 -9.85 -1.63 -9.14
C LYS A 31 -9.36 -0.20 -9.04
N ASP A 32 -8.08 -0.04 -8.73
CA ASP A 32 -7.43 1.26 -8.63
C ASP A 32 -5.91 1.08 -8.76
N TYR A 33 -5.21 2.12 -9.17
CA TYR A 33 -3.76 2.09 -9.30
C TYR A 33 -3.18 3.49 -9.17
N GLY A 34 -1.90 3.56 -8.79
CA GLY A 34 -1.21 4.83 -8.71
C GLY A 34 0.29 4.68 -8.58
N ARG A 35 0.94 5.83 -8.41
CA ARG A 35 2.38 5.89 -8.22
C ARG A 35 2.75 6.96 -7.20
N ALA A 36 3.85 6.75 -6.50
CA ALA A 36 4.43 7.73 -5.60
C ALA A 36 5.96 7.58 -5.59
N THR A 37 6.66 8.70 -5.44
CA THR A 37 8.10 8.71 -5.19
C THR A 37 8.31 8.87 -3.70
N THR A 38 8.83 7.86 -3.02
CA THR A 38 8.93 7.83 -1.55
C THR A 38 10.05 6.91 -1.08
N GLY A 39 10.61 7.19 0.10
CA GLY A 39 11.53 6.30 0.82
C GLY A 39 10.80 5.23 1.65
N ALA A 40 9.47 5.26 1.71
CA ALA A 40 8.66 4.33 2.50
C ALA A 40 8.90 2.86 2.11
N ASP A 41 8.79 1.96 3.08
CA ASP A 41 8.77 0.52 2.84
C ASP A 41 7.58 0.12 1.94
N PRO A 42 7.72 -0.73 0.91
CA PRO A 42 6.64 -0.99 -0.03
C PRO A 42 5.52 -1.82 0.61
N ALA A 43 5.83 -2.64 1.63
CA ALA A 43 4.81 -3.37 2.37
C ALA A 43 4.03 -2.43 3.30
N GLU A 44 4.69 -1.45 3.91
CA GLU A 44 4.01 -0.41 4.69
C GLU A 44 3.16 0.53 3.81
N TRP A 45 3.67 0.90 2.64
CA TRP A 45 2.90 1.61 1.62
C TRP A 45 1.66 0.82 1.22
N GLY A 46 1.82 -0.49 0.92
CA GLY A 46 0.73 -1.38 0.54
C GLY A 46 -0.35 -1.51 1.62
N ARG A 47 0.05 -1.65 2.88
CA ARG A 47 -0.87 -1.66 4.03
C ARG A 47 -1.64 -0.36 4.15
N THR A 48 -0.95 0.78 4.02
CA THR A 48 -1.57 2.11 4.14
C THR A 48 -2.57 2.39 3.02
N VAL A 49 -2.22 2.05 1.76
CA VAL A 49 -3.13 2.12 0.61
C VAL A 49 -4.35 1.21 0.80
N LEU A 50 -4.15 -0.03 1.22
CA LEU A 50 -5.24 -0.98 1.42
C LEU A 50 -6.19 -0.51 2.53
N ALA A 51 -5.65 -0.05 3.66
CA ALA A 51 -6.45 0.46 4.76
C ALA A 51 -7.28 1.69 4.35
N ALA A 52 -6.67 2.64 3.65
CA ALA A 52 -7.37 3.80 3.11
C ALA A 52 -8.51 3.39 2.18
N TYR A 53 -8.24 2.49 1.24
CA TYR A 53 -9.24 2.04 0.27
C TYR A 53 -10.43 1.32 0.90
N LEU A 54 -10.18 0.55 1.96
CA LEU A 54 -11.19 -0.18 2.71
C LEU A 54 -11.95 0.70 3.72
N ALA A 55 -11.34 1.77 4.23
CA ALA A 55 -11.98 2.67 5.20
C ALA A 55 -13.27 3.31 4.64
N GLU A 56 -13.27 3.64 3.34
CA GLU A 56 -14.44 4.22 2.66
C GLU A 56 -15.40 3.18 2.05
N ARG A 57 -15.10 1.88 2.17
CA ARG A 57 -15.86 0.83 1.46
C ARG A 57 -16.28 -0.32 2.37
N PRO A 58 -17.59 -0.53 2.58
CA PRO A 58 -18.06 -1.76 3.20
C PRO A 58 -17.81 -2.94 2.26
N THR A 59 -16.90 -3.84 2.61
CA THR A 59 -16.68 -5.09 1.88
C THR A 59 -17.84 -6.05 2.16
N ARG A 60 -18.50 -6.56 1.12
CA ARG A 60 -19.59 -7.54 1.16
C ARG A 60 -19.08 -8.98 0.95
N GLY A 61 -17.88 -9.27 1.45
CA GLY A 61 -17.21 -10.56 1.28
C GLY A 61 -16.25 -10.62 0.09
N GLU A 62 -15.98 -9.49 -0.58
CA GLU A 62 -14.93 -9.44 -1.60
C GLU A 62 -13.53 -9.52 -0.97
N THR A 63 -12.64 -10.27 -1.62
CA THR A 63 -11.23 -10.34 -1.22
C THR A 63 -10.43 -9.32 -2.00
N PHE A 64 -9.85 -8.35 -1.30
CA PHE A 64 -8.94 -7.36 -1.87
C PHE A 64 -7.48 -7.71 -1.61
N ARG A 65 -6.59 -7.17 -2.43
CA ARG A 65 -5.15 -7.08 -2.17
C ARG A 65 -4.57 -5.82 -2.77
N VAL A 66 -3.41 -5.40 -2.28
CA VAL A 66 -2.58 -4.38 -2.92
C VAL A 66 -1.28 -5.01 -3.38
N ILE A 67 -0.88 -4.74 -4.62
CA ILE A 67 0.45 -5.06 -5.12
C ILE A 67 1.21 -3.75 -5.23
N VAL A 68 2.37 -3.67 -4.59
CA VAL A 68 3.31 -2.55 -4.72
C VAL A 68 4.54 -3.05 -5.45
N ARG A 69 4.91 -2.39 -6.55
CA ARG A 69 6.09 -2.67 -7.36
C ARG A 69 7.06 -1.51 -7.29
N THR A 70 8.32 -1.80 -7.06
CA THR A 70 9.43 -0.84 -7.11
C THR A 70 10.00 -0.76 -8.52
N ASP A 71 10.78 0.29 -8.80
CA ASP A 71 11.56 0.46 -10.04
C ASP A 71 12.60 -0.65 -10.25
N ASN A 72 13.22 -1.16 -9.18
CA ASN A 72 14.18 -2.27 -9.25
C ASN A 72 13.53 -3.65 -9.51
N GLY A 73 12.22 -3.69 -9.80
CA GLY A 73 11.49 -4.91 -10.14
C GLY A 73 11.01 -5.74 -8.94
N SER A 74 11.31 -5.33 -7.70
CA SER A 74 10.78 -5.99 -6.51
C SER A 74 9.27 -5.74 -6.38
N GLN A 75 8.55 -6.70 -5.81
CA GLN A 75 7.13 -6.53 -5.48
C GLN A 75 6.82 -6.94 -4.04
N SER A 76 5.85 -6.24 -3.46
CA SER A 76 5.23 -6.61 -2.18
C SER A 76 3.73 -6.75 -2.39
N ILE A 77 3.14 -7.80 -1.84
CA ILE A 77 1.69 -8.04 -1.89
C ILE A 77 1.15 -7.92 -0.48
N THR A 78 0.10 -7.11 -0.31
CA THR A 78 -0.58 -6.89 0.95
C THR A 78 -2.03 -7.37 0.89
N THR A 79 -2.46 -8.14 1.87
CA THR A 79 -3.84 -8.62 2.04
C THR A 79 -4.49 -8.06 3.30
N PRO A 80 -5.83 -8.05 3.41
CA PRO A 80 -6.54 -7.53 4.59
C PRO A 80 -6.14 -8.20 5.91
N SER A 81 -5.77 -9.48 5.88
CA SER A 81 -5.24 -10.21 7.05
C SER A 81 -3.95 -9.63 7.62
N GLN A 82 -3.22 -8.80 6.86
CA GLN A 82 -2.01 -8.11 7.31
C GLN A 82 -2.32 -6.73 7.91
N LEU A 83 -3.59 -6.30 7.90
CA LEU A 83 -4.05 -5.09 8.58
C LEU A 83 -4.53 -5.38 10.02
N THR A 84 -4.91 -6.62 10.33
CA THR A 84 -5.57 -7.01 11.59
C THR A 84 -4.61 -7.24 12.76
N GLY A 85 -3.39 -6.71 12.72
CA GLY A 85 -2.49 -6.73 13.87
C GLY A 85 -2.99 -5.76 14.96
N PRO A 86 -3.02 -6.15 16.25
CA PRO A 86 -3.43 -5.23 17.31
C PRO A 86 -2.52 -3.99 17.30
N GLY A 87 -3.11 -2.82 17.03
CA GLY A 87 -2.41 -1.53 17.05
C GLY A 87 -1.74 -1.10 15.74
N TRP A 88 -1.96 -1.80 14.62
CA TRP A 88 -1.46 -1.29 13.34
C TRP A 88 -2.10 0.06 13.00
N THR A 89 -1.27 1.08 12.86
CA THR A 89 -1.64 2.44 12.43
C THR A 89 -0.75 2.82 11.27
N ALA A 90 -1.32 3.43 10.23
CA ALA A 90 -0.53 3.95 9.12
C ALA A 90 0.43 5.04 9.60
N ASP A 91 1.70 4.95 9.20
CA ASP A 91 2.68 6.00 9.44
C ASP A 91 2.14 7.35 8.88
N PRO A 92 2.09 8.42 9.71
CA PRO A 92 1.69 9.75 9.27
C PRO A 92 2.41 10.25 8.02
N ALA A 93 3.70 9.97 7.85
CA ALA A 93 4.47 10.37 6.68
C ALA A 93 3.98 9.66 5.42
N ILE A 94 3.68 8.36 5.50
CA ILE A 94 3.11 7.58 4.40
C ILE A 94 1.71 8.08 4.06
N ARG A 95 0.89 8.33 5.08
CA ARG A 95 -0.46 8.89 4.90
C ARG A 95 -0.41 10.25 4.20
N GLN A 96 0.53 11.12 4.55
CA GLN A 96 0.70 12.41 3.86
C GLN A 96 1.20 12.25 2.42
N ALA A 97 1.95 11.20 2.11
CA ALA A 97 2.41 10.92 0.76
C ALA A 97 1.32 10.29 -0.15
N LEU A 98 0.22 9.78 0.41
CA LEU A 98 -0.88 9.21 -0.38
C LEU A 98 -1.54 10.25 -1.31
N PRO A 99 -2.12 9.82 -2.46
CA PRO A 99 -3.06 10.64 -3.22
C PRO A 99 -4.19 11.20 -2.35
N GLY A 100 -4.66 12.40 -2.68
CA GLY A 100 -5.61 13.14 -1.83
C GLY A 100 -6.88 12.36 -1.45
N TYR A 101 -7.44 11.57 -2.37
CA TYR A 101 -8.63 10.76 -2.10
C TYR A 101 -8.36 9.63 -1.08
N LEU A 102 -7.24 8.92 -1.18
CA LEU A 102 -6.85 7.91 -0.18
C LEU A 102 -6.44 8.56 1.15
N ARG A 103 -5.81 9.74 1.10
CA ARG A 103 -5.46 10.49 2.31
C ARG A 103 -6.71 10.93 3.09
N GLY A 104 -7.73 11.39 2.38
CA GLY A 104 -9.02 11.79 2.95
C GLY A 104 -9.78 10.64 3.59
N ALA A 105 -9.68 9.43 3.02
CA ALA A 105 -10.29 8.22 3.57
C ALA A 105 -9.79 7.84 4.97
N LEU A 106 -8.54 8.22 5.29
CA LEU A 106 -7.94 7.96 6.59
C LEU A 106 -8.19 9.09 7.60
N ALA A 107 -8.77 10.24 7.17
CA ALA A 107 -8.97 11.50 7.91
C ALA A 107 -9.35 11.30 9.37
#